data_AF-A0A660PGY1-F1
#
_entry.id   AF-A0A660PGY1-F1
#
_cell.length_a   1.000
_cell.length_b   1.000
_cell.length_c   1.000
_cell.angle_alpha   90.00
_cell.angle_beta   90.00
_cell.angle_gamma   90.00
#
_symmetry.space_group_name_H-M   'P 1'
#
loop_
_entity.id
_entity.type
_entity.pdbx_description
1 polymer ?
#
loop_
_entity_poly.entity_id
_entity_poly.type
_entity_poly.pdbx_seq_one_letter_code
_entity_poly.pdbx_strand_id
1 'polypeptide(L)'
;MYYERFIAGRYLRSGRFFTSVSTLITIIGVMLGVAVVCFVMSMHNGFERELRTRLLGTTSHITIFPYGQPTISNYREVMADIETVDGVMASSPFIYYKA
;
A
#
# COMPACT_ATOMS: atom_id res chain seq x y z
N MET A 1 25.21 -30.31 9.64
CA MET A 1 23.76 -30.02 9.59
C MET A 1 22.92 -30.93 8.69
N TYR A 2 23.45 -31.56 7.62
CA TYR A 2 22.65 -32.50 6.80
C TYR A 2 22.11 -33.69 7.61
N TYR A 3 22.92 -34.22 8.53
CA TYR A 3 22.55 -35.34 9.39
C TYR A 3 21.38 -35.03 10.34
N GLU A 4 21.29 -33.82 10.90
CA GLU A 4 20.19 -33.41 11.78
C GLU A 4 18.87 -33.34 11.02
N ARG A 5 18.86 -32.78 9.81
CA ARG A 5 17.66 -32.75 8.95
C ARG A 5 17.24 -34.15 8.52
N PHE A 6 18.20 -35.04 8.25
CA PHE A 6 17.94 -36.44 7.93
C PHE A 6 17.27 -37.19 9.10
N ILE A 7 17.78 -37.01 10.33
CA ILE A 7 17.17 -37.60 11.52
C ILE A 7 15.78 -37.02 11.78
N ALA A 8 15.64 -35.69 11.72
CA ALA A 8 14.37 -35.00 11.96
C ALA A 8 13.27 -35.45 10.98
N GLY A 9 13.59 -35.51 9.67
CA GLY A 9 12.66 -35.99 8.65
C GLY A 9 12.25 -37.45 8.83
N ARG A 10 13.20 -38.31 9.23
CA ARG A 10 12.90 -39.71 9.58
C ARG A 10 11.99 -39.80 10.80
N TYR A 11 12.22 -39.00 11.84
CA TYR A 11 11.39 -38.98 13.05
C TYR A 11 9.97 -38.48 12.77
N LEU A 12 9.83 -37.42 11.96
CA LEU A 12 8.54 -36.90 11.49
C LEU A 12 7.71 -37.97 10.75
N ARG A 13 8.37 -38.87 10.02
CA ARG A 13 7.73 -39.91 9.20
C ARG A 13 7.59 -41.26 9.91
N SER A 14 8.36 -41.54 10.97
CA SER A 14 8.50 -42.87 11.59
C SER A 14 7.57 -43.12 12.79
N GLY A 15 6.65 -42.21 13.09
CA GLY A 15 5.68 -42.38 14.18
C GLY A 15 4.58 -43.41 13.88
N ARG A 16 4.09 -44.12 14.90
CA ARG A 16 2.84 -44.92 14.79
C ARG A 16 1.70 -44.02 14.30
N PHE A 17 0.68 -44.59 13.66
CA PHE A 17 -0.40 -43.86 12.97
C PHE A 17 -0.91 -42.63 13.74
N PHE A 18 -1.13 -42.76 15.05
CA PHE A 18 -1.56 -41.67 15.94
C PHE A 18 -0.61 -40.46 15.96
N THR A 19 0.69 -40.68 16.14
CA THR A 19 1.71 -39.61 16.19
C THR A 19 1.96 -38.95 14.84
N SER A 20 1.83 -39.70 13.73
CA SER A 20 1.99 -39.13 12.39
C SER A 20 0.79 -38.25 12.00
N VAL A 21 -0.43 -38.65 12.38
CA VAL A 21 -1.65 -37.90 12.09
C VAL A 21 -1.72 -36.61 12.91
N SER A 22 -1.41 -36.66 14.21
CA SER A 22 -1.41 -35.45 15.05
C SER A 22 -0.41 -34.40 14.55
N THR A 23 0.80 -34.84 14.19
CA THR A 23 1.84 -33.97 13.63
C THR A 23 1.39 -33.30 12.33
N LEU A 24 0.73 -34.06 11.44
CA LEU A 24 0.20 -33.52 10.19
C LEU A 24 -0.86 -32.44 10.46
N ILE A 25 -1.80 -32.70 11.37
CA ILE A 25 -2.85 -31.75 11.74
C ILE A 25 -2.24 -30.48 12.33
N THR A 26 -1.24 -30.58 13.20
CA THR A 26 -0.55 -29.41 13.77
C THR A 26 0.15 -28.58 12.70
N ILE A 27 0.86 -29.22 11.76
CA ILE A 27 1.54 -28.52 10.66
C ILE A 27 0.52 -27.78 9.79
N ILE A 28 -0.57 -28.45 9.41
CA ILE A 28 -1.64 -27.84 8.61
C ILE A 28 -2.32 -26.70 9.38
N GLY A 29 -2.57 -26.87 10.67
CA GLY A 29 -3.19 -25.84 11.51
C GLY A 29 -2.34 -24.56 11.58
N VAL A 30 -1.04 -24.70 11.80
CA VAL A 30 -0.11 -23.56 11.80
C VAL A 30 -0.01 -22.94 10.41
N MET A 31 0.10 -23.76 9.36
CA MET A 31 0.18 -23.29 7.98
C MET A 31 -1.07 -22.47 7.59
N LEU A 32 -2.26 -22.95 7.92
CA LEU A 32 -3.51 -22.24 7.70
C LEU A 32 -3.57 -20.95 8.53
N GLY A 33 -3.16 -20.99 9.81
CA GLY A 33 -3.12 -19.80 10.66
C GLY A 33 -2.26 -18.68 10.08
N VAL A 34 -1.03 -19.01 9.66
CA VAL A 34 -0.12 -18.04 9.04
C VAL A 34 -0.66 -17.57 7.68
N ALA A 35 -1.21 -18.49 6.87
CA ALA A 35 -1.78 -18.15 5.56
C ALA A 35 -2.93 -17.14 5.67
N VAL A 36 -3.82 -17.31 6.65
CA VAL A 36 -4.94 -16.38 6.87
C VAL A 36 -4.43 -15.00 7.27
N VAL A 37 -3.44 -14.92 8.17
CA VAL A 37 -2.86 -13.63 8.60
C VAL A 37 -2.20 -12.93 7.41
N CYS A 38 -1.42 -13.64 6.59
CA CYS A 38 -0.82 -13.08 5.39
C CYS A 38 -1.86 -12.58 4.39
N PHE A 39 -2.95 -13.33 4.20
CA PHE A 39 -4.03 -12.95 3.28
C PHE A 39 -4.72 -11.65 3.72
N VAL A 40 -5.09 -11.55 4.99
CA VAL A 40 -5.76 -10.35 5.53
C VAL A 40 -4.86 -9.12 5.41
N MET A 41 -3.57 -9.26 5.75
CA MET A 41 -2.60 -8.17 5.60
C MET A 41 -2.47 -7.73 4.14
N SER A 42 -2.37 -8.69 3.21
CA SER A 42 -2.29 -8.39 1.78
C SER A 42 -3.53 -7.64 1.28
N MET A 43 -4.72 -8.07 1.70
CA MET A 43 -5.98 -7.44 1.32
C MET A 43 -6.08 -6.01 1.87
N HIS A 44 -5.75 -5.82 3.14
CA HIS A 44 -5.82 -4.51 3.79
C HIS A 44 -4.87 -3.49 3.13
N ASN A 45 -3.61 -3.89 2.92
CA ASN A 45 -2.61 -3.04 2.26
C ASN A 45 -3.04 -2.62 0.84
N GLY A 46 -3.63 -3.55 0.07
CA GLY A 46 -4.14 -3.26 -1.26
C GLY A 46 -5.34 -2.30 -1.24
N PHE A 47 -6.28 -2.53 -0.33
CA PHE A 47 -7.48 -1.70 -0.20
C PHE A 47 -7.15 -0.27 0.26
N GLU A 48 -6.27 -0.12 1.25
CA GLU A 48 -5.81 1.19 1.72
C GLU A 48 -5.17 1.99 0.59
N ARG A 49 -4.31 1.34 -0.22
CA ARG A 49 -3.68 1.97 -1.39
C ARG A 49 -4.71 2.48 -2.38
N GLU A 50 -5.71 1.67 -2.72
CA GLU A 50 -6.75 2.01 -3.68
C GLU A 50 -7.63 3.15 -3.17
N LEU A 51 -8.08 3.07 -1.92
CA LEU A 51 -8.86 4.14 -1.30
C LEU A 51 -8.06 5.45 -1.24
N ARG A 52 -6.80 5.39 -0.79
CA ARG A 52 -5.93 6.56 -0.74
C ARG A 52 -5.77 7.20 -2.12
N THR A 53 -5.56 6.38 -3.14
CA THR A 53 -5.37 6.85 -4.53
C THR A 53 -6.65 7.48 -5.07
N ARG A 54 -7.82 6.88 -4.85
CA ARG A 54 -9.09 7.44 -5.32
C ARG A 54 -9.52 8.71 -4.59
N LEU A 55 -9.21 8.81 -3.29
CA LEU A 55 -9.61 9.96 -2.48
C LEU A 55 -8.64 11.14 -2.59
N LEU A 56 -7.32 10.89 -2.64
CA LEU A 56 -6.29 11.93 -2.67
C LEU A 56 -5.67 12.15 -4.06
N GLY A 57 -6.03 11.35 -5.06
CA GLY A 57 -5.44 11.43 -6.40
C GLY A 57 -5.79 12.70 -7.18
N THR A 58 -6.80 13.47 -6.74
CA THR A 58 -7.32 14.65 -7.48
C THR A 58 -7.21 15.95 -6.71
N THR A 59 -6.57 15.97 -5.54
CA THR A 59 -6.40 17.20 -4.74
C THR A 59 -5.12 17.94 -5.10
N SER A 60 -5.21 19.24 -5.37
CA SER A 60 -4.04 20.10 -5.49
C SER A 60 -3.31 20.16 -4.15
N HIS A 61 -2.00 19.93 -4.16
CA HIS A 61 -1.19 19.97 -2.94
C HIS A 61 -0.95 21.41 -2.46
N ILE A 62 -0.92 22.36 -3.41
CA ILE A 62 -0.75 23.79 -3.17
C ILE A 62 -1.77 24.51 -4.05
N THR A 63 -2.44 25.52 -3.48
CA THR A 63 -3.42 26.35 -4.19
C THR A 63 -3.06 27.81 -3.98
N ILE A 64 -2.97 28.57 -5.07
CA ILE A 64 -2.58 29.98 -5.07
C ILE A 64 -3.81 30.82 -5.39
N PHE A 65 -4.07 31.83 -4.56
CA PHE A 65 -5.18 32.77 -4.76
C PHE A 65 -4.66 34.20 -4.93
N PRO A 66 -5.31 35.03 -5.76
CA PRO A 66 -4.99 36.45 -5.87
C PRO A 66 -5.29 37.18 -4.55
N TYR A 67 -4.41 38.09 -4.15
CA TYR A 67 -4.62 38.95 -2.99
C TYR A 67 -5.33 40.24 -3.41
N GLY A 68 -6.55 40.46 -2.94
CA GLY A 68 -7.31 41.70 -3.18
C GLY A 68 -7.93 41.86 -4.58
N GLN A 69 -7.70 40.93 -5.50
CA GLN A 69 -8.32 40.89 -6.83
C GLN A 69 -9.15 39.61 -7.00
N PRO A 70 -10.25 39.63 -7.78
CA PRO A 70 -11.09 38.45 -7.99
C PRO A 70 -10.44 37.40 -8.90
N THR A 71 -9.50 37.79 -9.77
CA THR A 71 -8.91 36.92 -10.80
C THR A 71 -7.43 37.22 -10.99
N ILE A 72 -6.64 36.20 -11.34
CA ILE A 72 -5.26 36.35 -11.80
C ILE A 72 -5.28 36.65 -13.32
N SER A 73 -5.01 37.90 -13.71
CA SER A 73 -5.00 38.32 -15.12
C SER A 73 -3.84 37.70 -15.92
N ASN A 74 -2.65 37.59 -15.33
CA ASN A 74 -1.45 37.03 -15.97
C ASN A 74 -1.19 35.57 -15.56
N TYR A 75 -2.25 34.73 -15.50
CA TYR A 75 -2.11 33.35 -15.01
C TYR A 75 -1.07 32.54 -15.81
N ARG A 76 -0.88 32.84 -17.09
CA ARG A 76 0.01 32.11 -18.00
C ARG A 76 1.50 32.37 -17.70
N GLU A 77 1.87 33.60 -17.35
CA GLU A 77 3.24 33.94 -16.91
C GLU A 77 3.52 33.36 -15.53
N VAL A 78 2.57 33.52 -14.60
CA VAL A 78 2.69 33.00 -13.23
C VAL A 78 2.83 31.48 -13.24
N MET A 79 2.10 30.76 -14.10
CA MET A 79 2.27 29.32 -14.27
C MET A 79 3.67 28.95 -14.79
N ALA A 80 4.19 29.69 -15.78
CA ALA A 80 5.52 29.44 -16.30
C ALA A 80 6.60 29.62 -15.21
N ASP A 81 6.49 30.66 -14.40
CA ASP A 81 7.39 30.89 -13.27
C ASP A 81 7.28 29.79 -12.22
N ILE A 82 6.07 29.34 -11.87
CA ILE A 82 5.84 28.27 -10.90
C ILE A 82 6.42 26.94 -11.40
N GLU A 83 6.30 26.63 -12.69
CA GLU A 83 6.86 25.41 -13.27
C GLU A 83 8.40 25.37 -13.26
N THR A 84 9.07 26.52 -13.11
CA THR A 84 10.52 26.56 -12.92
C THR A 84 10.98 26.23 -11.49
N VAL A 85 10.06 26.19 -10.52
CA VAL A 85 10.38 25.90 -9.12
C VAL A 85 10.62 24.40 -8.93
N ASP A 86 11.74 24.06 -8.31
CA ASP A 86 12.11 22.66 -8.04
C ASP A 86 11.08 21.98 -7.12
N GLY A 87 10.61 20.80 -7.53
CA GLY A 87 9.54 20.06 -6.86
C GLY A 87 8.12 20.29 -7.39
N VAL A 88 7.91 21.19 -8.36
CA VAL A 88 6.62 21.34 -9.04
C VAL A 88 6.48 20.29 -10.14
N MET A 89 5.55 19.35 -9.96
CA MET A 89 5.29 18.27 -10.94
C MET A 89 4.37 18.71 -12.09
N ALA A 90 3.38 19.54 -11.80
CA ALA A 90 2.42 20.07 -12.77
C ALA A 90 1.71 21.29 -12.19
N SER A 91 1.36 22.25 -13.04
CA SER A 91 0.52 23.39 -12.69
C SER A 91 -0.76 23.39 -13.54
N SER A 92 -1.91 23.77 -12.96
CA SER A 92 -3.17 23.90 -13.70
C SER A 92 -3.96 25.09 -13.17
N PRO A 93 -4.50 25.95 -14.04
CA PRO A 93 -5.43 27.00 -13.62
C PRO A 93 -6.77 26.34 -13.29
N PHE A 94 -7.49 26.90 -12.32
CA PHE A 94 -8.84 26.48 -11.98
C PHE A 94 -9.69 27.71 -11.63
N ILE A 95 -11.00 27.60 -11.82
CA ILE A 95 -11.96 28.63 -11.44
C ILE A 95 -12.55 28.24 -10.09
N TYR A 96 -12.40 29.08 -9.07
CA TYR A 96 -12.94 28.84 -7.75
C TYR A 96 -14.29 29.55 -7.60
N TYR A 97 -15.39 28.80 -7.63
CA TYR A 97 -16.71 29.32 -7.31
C TYR A 97 -16.98 29.14 -5.82
N LYS A 98 -16.88 30.22 -5.04
CA LYS A 98 -17.25 30.22 -3.62
C LYS A 98 -18.76 30.43 -3.50
N ALA A 99 -19.49 29.37 -3.15
CA ALA A 99 -20.91 29.45 -2.80
C ALA A 99 -21.10 30.15 -1.45
#